data_AF-A0A1F4DJH7-F1
#
_entry.id   AF-A0A1F4DJH7-F1
#
_cell.length_a   1.000
_cell.length_b   1.000
_cell.length_c   1.000
_cell.angle_alpha   90.00
_cell.angle_beta   90.00
_cell.angle_gamma   90.00
#
_symmetry.space_group_name_H-M   'P 1'
#
loop_
_entity.id
_entity.type
_entity.pdbx_description
1 polymer ?
#
loop_
_entity_poly.entity_id
_entity_poly.type
_entity_poly.pdbx_seq_one_letter_code
_entity_poly.pdbx_strand_id
1 'polypeptide(L)' 'MKRFARLSNDFSKMLHNHECAVAMHYMYYNFGRTHKTLRVTPAMEAKVSDHVWSLEEIAKLAD' A
#
# COMPACT_ATOMS: atom_id res chain seq x y z
N MET A 1 -4.35 -7.20 -5.85
CA MET A 1 -3.84 -6.23 -6.84
C MET A 1 -4.10 -6.76 -8.25
N LYS A 2 -4.82 -6.02 -9.11
CA LYS A 2 -5.13 -6.48 -10.49
C LYS A 2 -3.99 -6.24 -11.48
N ARG A 3 -3.08 -5.31 -11.17
CA ARG A 3 -1.91 -4.96 -11.99
C ARG A 3 -0.92 -6.10 -12.25
N PHE A 4 -0.95 -7.17 -11.45
CA PHE A 4 -0.16 -8.40 -11.68
C PHE A 4 -0.92 -9.49 -12.45
N ALA A 5 -2.21 -9.31 -12.70
CA ALA A 5 -3.01 -10.29 -13.42
C ALA A 5 -2.84 -10.09 -14.93
N ARG A 6 -2.60 -11.21 -15.64
CA ARG A 6 -2.54 -11.27 -17.11
C ARG A 6 -3.94 -11.01 -17.70
N LEU A 7 -4.00 -10.38 -18.87
CA LEU A 7 -5.25 -10.03 -19.60
C LEU A 7 -6.21 -9.11 -18.82
N SER A 8 -5.66 -8.15 -18.06
CA SER A 8 -6.47 -7.11 -17.41
C SER A 8 -6.20 -5.73 -18.01
N ASN A 9 -7.21 -4.85 -18.00
CA ASN A 9 -7.06 -3.46 -18.45
C ASN A 9 -6.27 -2.58 -17.46
N ASP A 10 -5.90 -3.09 -16.29
CA ASP A 10 -5.25 -2.34 -15.22
C ASP A 10 -3.71 -2.42 -15.35
N PHE A 11 -3.20 -2.12 -16.55
CA PHE A 11 -1.76 -2.11 -16.84
C PHE A 11 -1.20 -0.68 -16.81
N SER A 12 0.08 -0.56 -16.47
CA SER A 12 0.80 0.71 -16.56
C SER A 12 1.55 0.78 -17.89
N LYS A 13 1.50 1.94 -18.56
CA LYS A 13 2.24 2.18 -19.82
C LYS A 13 3.75 2.39 -19.61
N MET A 14 4.12 2.86 -18.42
CA MET A 14 5.51 3.10 -18.02
C MET A 14 5.83 2.28 -16.77
N LEU A 15 7.07 1.79 -16.69
CA LEU A 15 7.55 1.01 -15.55
C LEU A 15 7.47 1.82 -14.25
N HIS A 16 7.92 3.09 -14.28
CA HIS A 16 7.86 3.99 -13.13
C HIS A 16 6.44 4.09 -12.53
N ASN A 17 5.41 4.26 -13.36
CA ASN A 17 4.02 4.32 -12.89
C ASN A 17 3.56 2.98 -12.28
N HIS A 18 4.10 1.85 -12.75
CA HIS A 18 3.84 0.56 -12.14
C HIS A 18 4.46 0.47 -10.75
N GLU A 19 5.73 0.86 -10.61
CA GLU A 19 6.46 0.89 -9.34
C GLU A 19 5.73 1.75 -8.31
N CYS A 20 5.34 2.98 -8.68
CA CYS A 20 4.58 3.88 -7.81
C CYS A 20 3.23 3.28 -7.39
N ALA A 21 2.49 2.67 -8.32
CA ALA A 21 1.20 2.05 -7.99
C ALA A 21 1.36 0.84 -7.05
N VAL A 22 2.41 0.04 -7.23
CA VAL A 22 2.76 -1.08 -6.36
C VAL A 22 3.14 -0.58 -4.97
N ALA A 23 4.05 0.40 -4.90
CA ALA A 23 4.48 1.01 -3.64
C ALA A 23 3.30 1.57 -2.85
N MET A 24 2.44 2.36 -3.50
CA MET A 24 1.26 2.95 -2.86
C MET A 24 0.27 1.89 -2.35
N HIS A 25 0.07 0.80 -3.11
CA HIS A 25 -0.79 -0.30 -2.68
C HIS A 25 -0.27 -0.98 -1.40
N TYR A 26 1.01 -1.35 -1.37
CA TYR A 26 1.58 -2.04 -0.21
C TYR A 26 1.74 -1.13 0.99
N MET A 27 2.02 0.16 0.78
CA MET A 27 2.08 1.14 1.87
C MET A 27 0.72 1.24 2.56
N TYR A 28 -0.35 1.51 1.82
CA TYR A 28 -1.67 1.60 2.42
C TYR A 28 -2.15 0.27 3.02
N TYR A 29 -1.93 -0.85 2.34
CA TYR A 29 -2.42 -2.15 2.80
C TYR A 29 -1.76 -2.59 4.11
N ASN A 30 -0.46 -2.31 4.29
CA ASN A 30 0.28 -2.74 5.48
C ASN A 30 0.26 -1.72 6.62
N PHE A 31 0.23 -0.42 6.31
CA PHE A 31 0.40 0.65 7.31
C PHE A 31 -0.88 1.45 7.59
N GLY A 32 -1.76 1.63 6.60
CA GLY A 32 -2.97 2.45 6.76
C GLY A 32 -4.26 1.67 6.97
N ARG A 33 -4.34 0.43 6.47
CA ARG A 33 -5.55 -0.40 6.58
C ARG A 33 -5.52 -1.28 7.83
N THR A 34 -6.47 -1.08 8.73
CA THR A 34 -6.72 -2.01 9.85
C THR A 34 -7.22 -3.35 9.32
N HIS A 35 -6.53 -4.44 9.68
CA HIS A 35 -6.90 -5.78 9.26
C HIS A 35 -8.03 -6.32 10.13
N LYS A 36 -9.09 -6.88 9.53
CA LYS A 36 -10.32 -7.29 10.24
C LYS A 36 -10.04 -8.30 11.37
N THR A 37 -9.15 -9.27 11.13
CA THR A 37 -8.83 -10.30 12.12
C THR A 37 -7.83 -9.84 13.17
N LEU A 38 -6.82 -9.04 12.77
CA LEU A 38 -5.76 -8.57 13.68
C LEU A 38 -6.26 -7.42 14.55
N ARG A 39 -7.29 -6.69 14.10
CA ARG A 39 -7.81 -5.46 14.72
C ARG A 39 -6.80 -4.29 14.77
N VAL A 40 -5.58 -4.51 14.30
CA VAL A 40 -4.51 -3.54 14.06
C VAL A 40 -4.02 -3.63 12.61
N THR A 41 -3.09 -2.76 12.20
CA THR A 41 -2.47 -2.87 10.88
C THR A 41 -1.43 -4.00 10.86
N PRO A 42 -1.18 -4.65 9.70
CA PRO A 42 -0.13 -5.66 9.59
C PRO A 42 1.26 -5.17 10.05
N ALA A 43 1.60 -3.90 9.77
CA ALA A 43 2.87 -3.30 10.21
C ALA A 43 2.97 -3.17 11.73
N MET A 44 1.86 -2.91 12.42
CA MET A 44 1.83 -2.88 13.89
C MET A 44 2.00 -4.27 14.49
N GLU A 45 1.32 -5.28 13.95
CA GLU A 45 1.48 -6.67 14.40
C GLU A 45 2.93 -7.16 14.22
N ALA A 46 3.57 -6.76 13.13
CA ALA A 46 4.97 -7.04 12.85
C ALA A 46 5.96 -6.16 13.63
N LYS A 47 5.50 -5.23 14.47
CA LYS A 47 6.31 -4.27 15.25
C LYS A 47 7.21 -3.37 14.40
N VAL A 48 6.78 -3.07 13.17
CA VAL A 48 7.47 -2.14 12.25
C VAL A 48 6.92 -0.70 12.40
N SER A 49 5.68 -0.57 12.86
CA SER A 49 5.01 0.71 13.14
C SER A 49 4.29 0.64 14.48
N ASP A 50 4.12 1.78 15.15
CA ASP A 50 3.40 1.92 16.42
C ASP A 50 2.02 2.57 16.26
N HIS A 51 1.70 3.10 15.07
CA HIS A 51 0.43 3.74 14.75
C HIS A 51 -0.10 3.34 13.37
N VAL A 52 -1.37 3.69 13.14
CA VAL A 52 -2.04 3.59 11.84
C VAL A 52 -1.70 4.82 11.02
N TRP A 53 -1.18 4.62 9.81
CA TRP A 53 -0.80 5.72 8.93
C TRP A 53 -2.01 6.31 8.22
N SER A 54 -2.14 7.64 8.26
CA SER A 54 -3.11 8.38 7.45
C SER A 54 -2.66 8.49 6.00
N LEU A 55 -3.62 8.75 5.10
CA LEU A 55 -3.32 8.99 3.68
C LEU A 55 -2.46 10.24 3.47
N GLU A 56 -2.61 11.25 4.33
CA GLU A 56 -1.83 12.49 4.29
C GLU A 56 -0.37 12.25 4.69
N GLU A 57 -0.12 11.45 5.72
CA GLU A 57 1.25 11.05 6.11
C GLU A 57 1.93 10.24 5.01
N ILE A 58 1.20 9.31 4.38
CA ILE A 58 1.72 8.52 3.26
C ILE A 58 2.06 9.43 2.07
N ALA A 59 1.21 10.39 1.74
CA ALA A 59 1.45 11.31 0.62
C ALA A 59 2.71 12.18 0.85
N LYS A 60 2.93 12.63 2.08
CA LYS A 60 4.11 13.42 2.46
C LYS A 60 5.44 12.67 2.33
N LEU A 61 5.44 11.34 2.19
CA LEU A 61 6.66 10.58 1.93
C LEU A 61 7.16 10.71 0.48
N ALA A 62 6.32 11.19 -0.43
CA ALA A 62 6.63 11.31 -1.84
C ALA A 62 7.20 12.68 -2.24
N ASP A 63 7.19 13.64 -1.32
CA ASP A 63 7.81 14.97 -1.43
C ASP A 63 9.29 14.93 -0.97
#